data_AF-A0AAU2ZCQ1-F1
#
_entry.id   AF-A0AAU2ZCQ1-F1
#
_cell.length_a   1.000
_cell.length_b   1.000
_cell.length_c   1.000
_cell.angle_alpha   90.00
_cell.angle_beta   90.00
_cell.angle_gamma   90.00
#
_symmetry.space_group_name_H-M   'P 1'
#
loop_
_entity.id
_entity.type
_entity.pdbx_description
1 polymer ?
#
loop_
_entity_poly.entity_id
_entity_poly.type
_entity_poly.pdbx_seq_one_letter_code
_entity_poly.pdbx_strand_id
1 'polypeptide(L)'
;MTDDEFVLAVRKYVAGRGLPGPVSAEEVAAFEQVVGHPMPELLKRLYLEVANGGFGPWAVVSVTETDDWFSDCADITMAYRGFTDPDDALPSGIVPLMDRGCAMWTLIDFRTADGQMWDWDPNLCCIRHAPAPIGQSLAHWLTDWLHGKAHEGPYPHRALAHSGCRTP
;
A
#
# COMPACT_ATOMS: atom_id res chain seq x y z
N MET A 1 -2.35 -20.10 -0.52
CA MET A 1 -1.49 -19.92 -1.70
C MET A 1 -0.09 -19.61 -1.21
N THR A 2 0.93 -20.13 -1.88
CA THR A 2 2.32 -19.73 -1.61
C THR A 2 2.62 -18.38 -2.27
N ASP A 3 3.71 -17.73 -1.89
CA ASP A 3 4.15 -16.49 -2.54
C ASP A 3 4.42 -16.69 -4.04
N ASP A 4 4.94 -17.85 -4.45
CA ASP A 4 5.14 -18.19 -5.86
C ASP A 4 3.82 -18.22 -6.65
N GLU A 5 2.78 -18.80 -6.05
CA GLU A 5 1.45 -18.85 -6.63
C GLU A 5 0.85 -17.44 -6.74
N PHE A 6 1.07 -16.58 -5.75
CA PHE A 6 0.64 -15.18 -5.80
C PHE A 6 1.36 -14.40 -6.90
N VAL A 7 2.69 -14.46 -6.96
CA VAL A 7 3.48 -13.76 -7.99
C VAL A 7 3.04 -14.20 -9.38
N LEU A 8 2.85 -15.51 -9.59
CA LEU A 8 2.39 -16.03 -10.87
C LEU A 8 0.96 -15.58 -11.20
N ALA A 9 0.04 -15.61 -10.22
CA ALA A 9 -1.34 -15.19 -10.40
C ALA A 9 -1.44 -13.70 -10.75
N VAL A 10 -0.73 -12.84 -10.01
CA VAL A 10 -0.70 -11.40 -10.26
C VAL A 10 -0.07 -11.11 -11.63
N ARG A 11 1.07 -11.73 -11.96
CA ARG A 11 1.71 -11.59 -13.28
C ARG A 11 0.75 -11.91 -14.43
N LYS A 12 -0.01 -13.01 -14.31
CA LYS A 12 -1.03 -13.38 -15.32
C LYS A 12 -2.17 -12.36 -15.37
N TYR A 13 -2.63 -11.89 -14.22
CA TYR A 13 -3.76 -10.97 -14.11
C TYR A 13 -3.47 -9.58 -14.70
N VAL A 14 -2.22 -9.12 -14.62
CA VAL A 14 -1.77 -7.83 -15.17
C VAL A 14 -1.14 -7.92 -16.55
N ALA A 15 -1.03 -9.12 -17.13
CA ALA A 15 -0.45 -9.32 -18.45
C ALA A 15 -1.19 -8.48 -19.51
N GLY A 16 -0.42 -7.77 -20.35
CA GLY A 16 -0.97 -6.93 -21.42
C GLY A 16 -1.48 -5.56 -20.98
N ARG A 17 -1.38 -5.19 -19.70
CA ARG A 17 -1.75 -3.85 -19.21
C ARG A 17 -0.70 -2.76 -19.47
N GLY A 18 0.47 -3.13 -19.98
CA GLY A 18 1.55 -2.18 -20.26
C GLY A 18 2.20 -1.59 -19.01
N LEU A 19 2.19 -2.33 -17.89
CA LEU A 19 2.81 -1.88 -16.63
C LEU A 19 4.33 -1.68 -16.78
N PRO A 20 4.94 -0.79 -15.97
CA PRO A 20 6.37 -0.58 -15.97
C PRO A 20 7.10 -1.88 -15.60
N GLY A 21 8.32 -2.02 -16.10
CA GLY A 21 9.16 -3.17 -15.79
C GLY A 21 9.39 -3.34 -14.28
N PRO A 22 9.76 -4.54 -13.82
CA PRO A 22 10.08 -4.76 -12.42
C PRO A 22 11.22 -3.85 -11.95
N VAL A 23 11.15 -3.43 -10.69
CA VAL A 23 12.18 -2.59 -10.05
C VAL A 23 13.42 -3.43 -9.71
N SER A 24 14.59 -2.81 -9.60
CA SER A 24 15.81 -3.51 -9.15
C SER A 24 15.83 -3.75 -7.64
N ALA A 25 16.61 -4.75 -7.21
CA ALA A 25 16.84 -5.02 -5.80
C ALA A 25 17.53 -3.87 -5.06
N GLU A 26 18.37 -3.09 -5.76
CA GLU A 26 19.07 -1.95 -5.18
C GLU A 26 18.11 -0.79 -4.86
N GLU A 27 17.16 -0.51 -5.76
CA GLU A 27 16.13 0.51 -5.55
C GLU A 27 15.17 0.12 -4.41
N VAL A 28 14.76 -1.15 -4.34
CA VAL A 28 13.96 -1.64 -3.20
C VAL A 28 14.73 -1.49 -1.89
N ALA A 29 16.01 -1.91 -1.85
CA ALA A 29 16.83 -1.79 -0.66
C ALA A 29 17.01 -0.31 -0.25
N ALA A 30 17.19 0.60 -1.20
CA ALA A 30 17.25 2.03 -0.94
C ALA A 30 15.96 2.55 -0.29
N PHE A 31 14.79 2.10 -0.78
CA PHE A 31 13.51 2.46 -0.18
C PHE A 31 13.32 1.87 1.23
N GLU A 32 13.70 0.60 1.45
CA GLU A 32 13.68 -0.01 2.79
C GLU A 32 14.52 0.78 3.80
N GLN A 33 15.68 1.32 3.38
CA GLN A 33 16.49 2.19 4.23
C GLN A 33 15.79 3.51 4.59
N VAL A 34 15.02 4.09 3.67
CA VAL A 34 14.22 5.30 3.94
C VAL A 34 13.10 4.99 4.93
N VAL A 35 12.43 3.85 4.79
CA VAL A 35 11.35 3.44 5.70
C VAL A 35 11.89 3.04 7.08
N GLY A 36 13.09 2.48 7.14
CA GLY A 36 13.71 1.94 8.36
C GLY A 36 13.22 0.53 8.73
N HIS A 37 12.45 -0.11 7.86
CA HIS A 37 11.92 -1.46 8.02
C HIS A 37 12.01 -2.23 6.69
N PRO A 38 12.21 -3.56 6.72
CA PRO A 38 12.19 -4.36 5.51
C PRO A 38 10.79 -4.40 4.90
N MET A 39 10.73 -4.35 3.58
CA MET A 39 9.50 -4.53 2.82
C MET A 39 8.99 -5.97 3.00
N PRO A 40 7.69 -6.18 3.25
CA PRO A 40 7.10 -7.52 3.32
C PRO A 40 7.47 -8.36 2.10
N GLU A 41 7.91 -9.59 2.33
CA GLU A 41 8.56 -10.40 1.27
C GLU A 41 7.65 -10.61 0.06
N LEU A 42 6.34 -10.83 0.27
CA LEU A 42 5.39 -10.93 -0.83
C LEU A 42 5.32 -9.64 -1.67
N LEU A 43 5.31 -8.45 -1.04
CA LEU A 43 5.29 -7.18 -1.75
C LEU A 43 6.58 -6.96 -2.53
N LYS A 44 7.72 -7.24 -1.89
CA LYS A 44 9.05 -7.16 -2.49
C LYS A 44 9.14 -8.01 -3.76
N ARG A 45 8.66 -9.25 -3.70
CA ARG A 45 8.62 -10.14 -4.86
C ARG A 45 7.73 -9.61 -5.98
N LEU A 46 6.59 -9.01 -5.68
CA LEU A 46 5.74 -8.40 -6.71
C LEU A 46 6.44 -7.26 -7.44
N TYR A 47 7.14 -6.40 -6.70
CA TYR A 47 7.92 -5.32 -7.29
C TYR A 47 9.11 -5.82 -8.13
N LEU A 48 9.86 -6.80 -7.61
CA LEU A 48 11.07 -7.34 -8.27
C LEU A 48 10.77 -8.28 -9.44
N GLU A 49 9.64 -8.96 -9.42
CA GLU A 49 9.33 -9.99 -10.40
C GLU A 49 8.22 -9.57 -11.36
N VAL A 50 7.25 -8.76 -10.94
CA VAL A 50 6.04 -8.44 -11.73
C VAL A 50 6.11 -7.07 -12.38
N ALA A 51 6.14 -5.99 -11.60
CA ALA A 51 6.09 -4.62 -12.12
C ALA A 51 6.47 -3.59 -11.05
N ASN A 52 7.04 -2.45 -11.47
CA ASN A 52 7.30 -1.29 -10.62
C ASN A 52 6.02 -0.45 -10.41
N GLY A 53 4.99 -1.04 -9.79
CA GLY A 53 3.69 -0.42 -9.57
C GLY A 53 2.59 -0.88 -10.55
N GLY A 54 1.41 -0.30 -10.43
CA GLY A 54 0.27 -0.53 -11.33
C GLY A 54 -0.56 -1.79 -11.08
N PHE A 55 -0.09 -2.74 -10.25
CA PHE A 55 -0.87 -3.89 -9.81
C PHE A 55 -1.77 -3.53 -8.61
N GLY A 56 -2.76 -4.34 -8.28
CA GLY A 56 -3.76 -4.04 -7.25
C GLY A 56 -5.05 -3.38 -7.79
N PRO A 57 -6.07 -3.20 -6.93
CA PRO A 57 -7.36 -2.62 -7.31
C PRO A 57 -7.28 -1.13 -7.63
N TRP A 58 -6.36 -0.38 -7.02
CA TRP A 58 -6.16 1.05 -7.28
C TRP A 58 -4.76 1.40 -7.78
N ALA A 59 -4.06 0.45 -8.40
CA ALA A 59 -2.69 0.62 -8.90
C ALA A 59 -1.69 1.05 -7.82
N VAL A 60 -0.89 0.09 -7.36
CA VAL A 60 0.21 0.32 -6.42
C VAL A 60 1.17 1.37 -6.97
N VAL A 61 1.60 2.29 -6.10
CA VAL A 61 2.57 3.33 -6.44
C VAL A 61 3.92 2.70 -6.79
N SER A 62 4.61 3.27 -7.77
CA SER A 62 5.95 2.83 -8.17
C SER A 62 6.98 3.10 -7.07
N VAL A 63 7.98 2.23 -6.96
CA VAL A 63 9.12 2.41 -6.04
C VAL A 63 10.02 3.55 -6.50
N THR A 64 10.15 3.71 -7.81
CA THR A 64 10.91 4.78 -8.47
C THR A 64 10.04 5.51 -9.47
N GLU A 65 10.44 6.74 -9.83
CA GLU A 65 9.72 7.54 -10.82
C GLU A 65 9.56 6.78 -12.14
N THR A 66 8.31 6.72 -12.62
CA THR A 66 7.94 6.10 -13.90
C THR A 66 7.20 7.12 -14.76
N ASP A 67 7.16 6.90 -16.08
CA ASP A 67 6.28 7.69 -16.97
C ASP A 67 4.79 7.42 -16.71
N ASP A 68 4.47 6.38 -15.94
CA ASP A 68 3.12 6.03 -15.49
C ASP A 68 2.76 6.75 -14.18
N TRP A 69 1.58 7.38 -14.16
CA TRP A 69 1.06 8.09 -12.99
C TRP A 69 0.08 7.19 -12.22
N PHE A 70 0.56 6.54 -11.16
CA PHE A 70 -0.28 5.73 -10.25
C PHE A 70 -0.85 6.54 -9.06
N SER A 71 -0.29 7.71 -8.80
CA SER A 71 -0.75 8.66 -7.78
C SER A 71 -0.32 10.08 -8.15
N ASP A 72 -0.73 11.07 -7.35
CA ASP A 72 -0.20 12.45 -7.45
C ASP A 72 1.27 12.57 -6.96
N CYS A 73 1.85 11.49 -6.41
CA CYS A 73 3.26 11.40 -6.04
C CYS A 73 4.07 10.75 -7.18
N ALA A 74 5.29 11.25 -7.40
CA ALA A 74 6.20 10.71 -8.41
C ALA A 74 6.65 9.25 -8.09
N ASP A 75 6.79 8.93 -6.81
CA ASP A 75 7.12 7.60 -6.31
C ASP A 75 6.63 7.39 -4.87
N ILE A 76 6.77 6.16 -4.38
CA ILE A 76 6.40 5.78 -3.01
C ILE A 76 7.25 6.48 -1.94
N THR A 77 8.44 6.96 -2.27
CA THR A 77 9.30 7.72 -1.35
C THR A 77 8.73 9.11 -1.09
N MET A 78 8.29 9.80 -2.14
CA MET A 78 7.60 11.09 -2.04
C MET A 78 6.31 10.93 -1.23
N ALA A 79 5.53 9.90 -1.51
CA ALA A 79 4.32 9.59 -0.75
C ALA A 79 4.67 9.36 0.73
N TYR A 80 5.62 8.47 1.04
CA TYR A 80 6.01 8.15 2.43
C TYR A 80 6.44 9.39 3.21
N ARG A 81 7.26 10.27 2.62
CA ARG A 81 7.70 11.51 3.27
C ARG A 81 6.55 12.45 3.61
N GLY A 82 5.52 12.51 2.77
CA GLY A 82 4.31 13.30 3.04
C GLY A 82 3.47 12.77 4.21
N PHE A 83 3.58 11.48 4.53
CA PHE A 83 2.88 10.86 5.65
C PHE A 83 3.69 10.85 6.96
N THR A 84 4.99 11.09 6.91
CA THR A 84 5.89 11.09 8.08
C THR A 84 6.29 12.50 8.54
N ASP A 85 5.54 13.54 8.18
CA ASP A 85 5.79 14.91 8.61
C ASP A 85 5.73 14.99 10.16
N PRO A 86 6.70 15.64 10.85
CA PRO A 86 6.86 15.64 12.30
C PRO A 86 5.64 15.96 13.17
N ASP A 87 4.59 16.57 12.63
CA ASP A 87 3.39 16.94 13.37
C ASP A 87 2.26 15.86 13.35
N ASP A 88 2.37 14.77 12.56
CA ASP A 88 1.24 13.84 12.30
C ASP A 88 1.46 12.31 12.52
N ALA A 89 0.69 11.82 13.51
CA ALA A 89 -0.02 10.54 13.75
C ALA A 89 0.47 9.13 13.31
N LEU A 90 1.26 8.93 12.26
CA LEU A 90 1.55 7.56 11.75
C LEU A 90 2.86 6.98 12.30
N PRO A 91 2.83 5.77 12.89
CA PRO A 91 4.06 5.07 13.24
C PRO A 91 4.99 4.87 12.04
N SER A 92 6.29 5.09 12.24
CA SER A 92 7.33 4.70 11.27
C SER A 92 7.16 3.23 10.88
N GLY A 93 7.35 2.93 9.60
CA GLY A 93 7.13 1.61 9.01
C GLY A 93 5.73 1.40 8.42
N ILE A 94 4.79 2.32 8.59
CA ILE A 94 3.53 2.30 7.83
C ILE A 94 3.72 3.10 6.55
N VAL A 95 3.56 2.45 5.41
CA VAL A 95 3.90 2.97 4.08
C VAL A 95 2.64 3.18 3.25
N PRO A 96 2.45 4.35 2.61
CA PRO A 96 1.38 4.56 1.64
C PRO A 96 1.64 3.72 0.38
N LEU A 97 0.73 2.80 0.08
CA LEU A 97 0.91 1.82 -1.00
C LEU A 97 0.08 2.14 -2.25
N MET A 98 -1.13 2.67 -2.07
CA MET A 98 -2.04 3.02 -3.16
C MET A 98 -2.81 4.29 -2.82
N ASP A 99 -2.84 5.21 -3.78
CA ASP A 99 -3.75 6.35 -3.76
C ASP A 99 -5.13 5.91 -4.21
N ARG A 100 -6.17 6.25 -3.43
CA ARG A 100 -7.57 5.94 -3.76
C ARG A 100 -8.36 7.18 -4.16
N GLY A 101 -7.69 8.31 -4.38
CA GLY A 101 -8.29 9.61 -4.62
C GLY A 101 -8.90 10.21 -3.35
N CYS A 102 -9.36 11.46 -3.45
CA CYS A 102 -9.95 12.21 -2.32
C CYS A 102 -9.07 12.21 -1.06
N ALA A 103 -7.74 12.18 -1.23
CA ALA A 103 -6.73 12.06 -0.17
C ALA A 103 -6.84 10.77 0.69
N MET A 104 -7.59 9.76 0.24
CA MET A 104 -7.64 8.44 0.88
C MET A 104 -6.51 7.56 0.35
N TRP A 105 -5.91 6.79 1.24
CA TRP A 105 -4.82 5.87 0.88
C TRP A 105 -5.07 4.48 1.44
N THR A 106 -4.57 3.48 0.74
CA THR A 106 -4.30 2.16 1.34
C THR A 106 -2.85 2.16 1.77
N LEU A 107 -2.60 1.85 3.04
CA LEU A 107 -1.25 1.75 3.59
C LEU A 107 -0.91 0.27 3.89
N ILE A 108 0.36 0.00 4.11
CA ILE A 108 0.88 -1.32 4.49
C ILE A 108 1.90 -1.18 5.62
N ASP A 109 1.90 -2.13 6.55
CA ASP A 109 2.78 -2.12 7.71
C ASP A 109 4.02 -3.00 7.50
N PHE A 110 5.18 -2.38 7.27
CA PHE A 110 6.47 -3.05 7.09
C PHE A 110 7.02 -3.64 8.39
N ARG A 111 6.43 -3.31 9.55
CA ARG A 111 6.82 -3.90 10.84
C ARG A 111 6.27 -5.32 10.99
N THR A 112 5.30 -5.70 10.16
CA THR A 112 4.68 -7.02 10.14
C THR A 112 5.17 -7.83 8.95
N ALA A 113 5.55 -9.08 9.17
CA ALA A 113 6.13 -9.93 8.11
C ALA A 113 5.13 -10.22 6.97
N ASP A 114 3.84 -10.28 7.28
CA ASP A 114 2.75 -10.53 6.35
C ASP A 114 2.17 -9.26 5.70
N GLY A 115 2.71 -8.08 6.07
CA GLY A 115 2.26 -6.79 5.55
C GLY A 115 0.79 -6.53 5.87
N GLN A 116 0.47 -6.32 7.15
CA GLN A 116 -0.86 -5.88 7.58
C GLN A 116 -1.27 -4.65 6.76
N MET A 117 -2.42 -4.75 6.10
CA MET A 117 -3.01 -3.66 5.35
C MET A 117 -3.67 -2.67 6.32
N TRP A 118 -3.59 -1.39 5.97
CA TRP A 118 -4.15 -0.29 6.72
C TRP A 118 -4.95 0.60 5.78
N ASP A 119 -5.92 1.27 6.37
CA ASP A 119 -6.66 2.33 5.71
C ASP A 119 -6.18 3.68 6.22
N TRP A 120 -6.13 4.65 5.30
CA TRP A 120 -6.10 6.07 5.63
C TRP A 120 -7.29 6.78 4.98
N ASP A 121 -8.07 7.46 5.81
CA ASP A 121 -9.26 8.18 5.38
C ASP A 121 -9.43 9.49 6.14
N PRO A 122 -9.04 10.63 5.54
CA PRO A 122 -9.13 11.94 6.19
C PRO A 122 -10.57 12.44 6.31
N ASN A 123 -11.54 11.78 5.68
CA ASN A 123 -12.96 12.16 5.75
C ASN A 123 -13.66 11.64 7.01
N LEU A 124 -12.93 10.93 7.87
CA LEU A 124 -13.41 10.55 9.20
C LEU A 124 -13.49 11.77 10.14
N CYS A 125 -13.99 11.54 11.35
CA CYS A 125 -14.27 12.60 12.33
C CYS A 125 -13.07 13.51 12.67
N CYS A 126 -11.83 13.03 12.58
CA CYS A 126 -10.61 13.85 12.61
C CYS A 126 -9.39 13.06 12.11
N ILE A 127 -8.29 13.76 11.82
CA ILE A 127 -7.04 13.18 11.27
C ILE A 127 -6.45 12.06 12.14
N ARG A 128 -6.62 12.13 13.46
CA ARG A 128 -6.15 11.08 14.40
C ARG A 128 -6.83 9.72 14.20
N HIS A 129 -8.00 9.71 13.59
CA HIS A 129 -8.74 8.48 13.27
C HIS A 129 -8.58 8.08 11.80
N ALA A 130 -7.89 8.88 10.99
CA ALA A 130 -7.66 8.57 9.59
C ALA A 130 -6.93 7.22 9.41
N PRO A 131 -5.83 6.92 10.14
CA PRO A 131 -5.16 5.63 10.03
C PRO A 131 -5.81 4.55 10.89
N ALA A 132 -6.10 3.38 10.31
CA ALA A 132 -6.49 2.19 11.08
C ALA A 132 -6.09 0.88 10.38
N PRO A 133 -5.66 -0.16 11.13
CA PRO A 133 -5.49 -1.49 10.56
C PRO A 133 -6.86 -2.06 10.16
N ILE A 134 -6.90 -2.77 9.03
CA ILE A 134 -8.14 -3.40 8.52
C ILE A 134 -8.23 -4.91 8.83
N GLY A 135 -7.25 -5.45 9.56
CA GLY A 135 -7.23 -6.87 9.96
C GLY A 135 -6.97 -7.86 8.83
N GLN A 136 -6.47 -7.38 7.68
CA GLN A 136 -6.09 -8.21 6.54
C GLN A 136 -4.57 -8.12 6.26
N SER A 137 -3.92 -9.26 6.04
CA SER A 137 -2.57 -9.33 5.44
C SER A 137 -2.60 -8.95 3.96
N LEU A 138 -1.46 -8.59 3.37
CA LEU A 138 -1.33 -8.36 1.93
C LEU A 138 -1.82 -9.54 1.08
N ALA A 139 -1.53 -10.78 1.51
CA ALA A 139 -1.92 -11.99 0.79
C ALA A 139 -3.46 -12.15 0.68
N HIS A 140 -4.17 -11.91 1.78
CA HIS A 140 -5.64 -11.90 1.80
C HIS A 140 -6.17 -10.83 0.84
N TRP A 141 -5.64 -9.61 0.97
CA TRP A 141 -6.09 -8.49 0.16
C TRP A 141 -5.86 -8.70 -1.35
N LEU A 142 -4.70 -9.28 -1.74
CA LEU A 142 -4.43 -9.67 -3.13
C LEU A 142 -5.36 -10.78 -3.60
N THR A 143 -5.71 -11.73 -2.73
CA THR A 143 -6.67 -12.81 -3.04
C THR A 143 -8.04 -12.22 -3.39
N ASP A 144 -8.51 -11.26 -2.61
CA ASP A 144 -9.78 -10.58 -2.87
C ASP A 144 -9.74 -9.85 -4.21
N TRP A 145 -8.68 -9.11 -4.49
CA TRP A 145 -8.49 -8.44 -5.77
C TRP A 145 -8.48 -9.41 -6.97
N LEU A 146 -7.72 -10.50 -6.88
CA LEU A 146 -7.65 -11.53 -7.93
C LEU A 146 -9.00 -12.23 -8.18
N HIS A 147 -9.87 -12.27 -7.17
CA HIS A 147 -11.22 -12.82 -7.28
C HIS A 147 -12.30 -11.78 -7.63
N GLY A 148 -11.92 -10.52 -7.90
CA GLY A 148 -12.88 -9.44 -8.17
C GLY A 148 -13.73 -9.06 -6.96
N LYS A 149 -13.22 -9.29 -5.76
CA LYS A 149 -13.84 -8.98 -4.46
C LYS A 149 -13.10 -7.90 -3.69
N ALA A 150 -12.15 -7.22 -4.33
CA ALA A 150 -11.50 -6.06 -3.73
C ALA A 150 -12.57 -5.06 -3.30
N HIS A 151 -12.44 -4.59 -2.06
CA HIS A 151 -13.28 -3.53 -1.56
C HIS A 151 -12.97 -2.25 -2.33
N GLU A 152 -13.98 -1.50 -2.83
CA GLU A 152 -13.76 -0.29 -3.65
C GLU A 152 -14.07 1.03 -2.91
N GLY A 153 -14.27 0.98 -1.58
CA GLY A 153 -14.68 2.14 -0.79
C GLY A 153 -14.03 2.27 0.60
N PRO A 154 -14.65 3.02 1.53
CA PRO A 154 -14.19 3.11 2.91
C PRO A 154 -14.27 1.75 3.60
N TYR A 155 -13.20 1.25 4.23
CA TYR A 155 -13.22 -0.07 4.85
C TYR A 155 -14.17 -0.08 6.08
N PRO A 156 -15.23 -0.91 6.10
CA PRO A 156 -16.22 -0.92 7.19
C PRO A 156 -15.72 -1.60 8.47
N HIS A 157 -14.65 -2.39 8.38
CA HIS A 157 -14.09 -3.18 9.49
C HIS A 157 -12.75 -2.63 10.01
N ARG A 158 -12.61 -1.31 10.05
CA ARG A 158 -11.44 -0.66 10.69
C ARG A 158 -11.49 -0.90 12.20
N ALA A 159 -10.34 -1.12 12.83
CA ALA A 159 -10.26 -1.05 14.28
C ALA A 159 -10.65 0.37 14.72
N LEU A 160 -11.78 0.51 15.43
CA LEU A 160 -12.23 1.80 15.94
C LEU A 160 -11.21 2.30 16.96
N ALA A 161 -10.60 3.46 16.74
CA ALA A 161 -9.87 4.10 17.82
C ALA A 161 -10.86 4.42 18.95
N HIS A 162 -10.42 4.26 20.20
CA HIS A 162 -11.27 4.41 21.38
C HIS A 162 -12.13 5.68 21.29
N SER A 163 -13.44 5.48 21.50
CA SER A 163 -14.59 6.35 21.22
C SER A 163 -14.59 7.72 21.93
N GLY A 164 -13.57 8.54 21.70
CA GLY A 164 -13.41 9.87 22.28
C GLY A 164 -13.79 11.02 21.35
N CYS A 165 -14.03 10.75 20.06
CA CYS A 165 -14.35 11.81 19.11
C CYS A 165 -15.83 12.17 19.19
N ARG A 166 -16.14 13.29 19.84
CA ARG A 166 -17.38 14.04 19.55
C ARG A 166 -17.13 14.76 18.22
N THR A 167 -17.84 14.37 17.18
CA THR A 167 -18.01 15.22 16.00
C THR A 167 -18.49 16.61 16.46
N PRO A 168 -17.95 17.72 15.93
CA PRO A 168 -18.53 19.04 16.18
C PRO A 168 -19.95 19.15 15.63
#